data_AF-A0AA40ELA9-F1
#
_entry.id   AF-A0AA40ELA9-F1
#
_cell.length_a   1.000
_cell.length_b   1.000
_cell.length_c   1.000
_cell.angle_alpha   90.00
_cell.angle_beta   90.00
_cell.angle_gamma   90.00
#
_symmetry.space_group_name_H-M   'P 1'
#
loop_
_entity.id
_entity.type
_entity.pdbx_description
1 polymer ?
#
loop_
_entity_poly.entity_id
_entity_poly.type
_entity_poly.pdbx_seq_one_letter_code
_entity_poly.pdbx_strand_id
1 'polypeptide(L)'
;MTSPRPSLRSLLCLLTYLARVRAFIPQTQCDLSPLDPLIHRSTTCPLPIHESSPDTPNIPWTTPPRCVVPHSIGLGQKFCLYTDAAFNLGTGISVLTLEDHAASLVGAISDPIPAWTARGHLARRGKRDPDYEKHVPYREVAMEGKGRGIVATRRISRYETIMVGYPAMIIDNTFLPAEGVEAPVENWRMFDHALEQLSDKERFLVAAYSKGDDVHVVEDVLRTNAFGFAIEERDAKAFFPEIARINHACSPNAYPQMIMKDLGMRAVATRDIEIGEEISISYIQIGMPKRHRTASMGNWGFNCTCSLCALEPEEQHASDDRRERLADIYDLMNKQKTTAKLGALRELAAEFEELVELEQLGVRWGEYYQLFMVIFFHAGDVDAAIRYGNLSLRHSEIFGDPDGVFCNGVRRDMKILDQVKRQKAGGG
;
A
#
# COMPACT_ATOMS: atom_id res chain seq x y z
N MET A 1 -54.15 40.87 9.51
CA MET A 1 -54.42 39.47 9.12
C MET A 1 -53.38 39.12 8.07
N THR A 2 -52.36 38.29 8.25
CA THR A 2 -52.01 37.25 9.23
C THR A 2 -50.47 37.23 9.40
N SER A 3 -50.01 36.39 10.31
CA SER A 3 -48.74 36.39 11.06
C SER A 3 -47.50 35.88 10.26
N PRO A 4 -46.29 35.74 10.88
CA PRO A 4 -45.02 36.24 10.36
C PRO A 4 -44.15 35.24 9.58
N ARG A 5 -43.16 35.80 8.86
CA ARG A 5 -41.95 35.11 8.38
C ARG A 5 -41.07 34.66 9.55
N PRO A 6 -40.49 33.44 9.52
CA PRO A 6 -39.21 33.14 10.15
C PRO A 6 -38.08 33.00 9.12
N SER A 7 -36.86 33.00 9.64
CA SER A 7 -35.59 33.48 9.07
C SER A 7 -34.87 32.57 8.06
N LEU A 8 -34.08 33.22 7.18
CA LEU A 8 -32.85 32.69 6.59
C LEU A 8 -31.92 32.20 7.72
N ARG A 9 -31.98 30.92 8.10
CA ARG A 9 -30.94 30.32 8.96
C ARG A 9 -30.81 28.78 8.91
N SER A 10 -31.39 28.09 7.94
CA SER A 10 -31.42 26.61 7.97
C SER A 10 -30.87 25.88 6.73
N LEU A 11 -30.17 26.55 5.81
CA LEU A 11 -29.60 25.88 4.63
C LEU A 11 -28.10 26.14 4.37
N LEU A 12 -27.41 26.79 5.32
CA LEU A 12 -25.98 27.14 5.18
C LEU A 12 -25.10 26.59 6.33
N CYS A 13 -25.56 25.55 7.04
CA CYS A 13 -24.82 24.93 8.16
C CYS A 13 -24.50 23.44 7.99
N LEU A 14 -24.68 22.84 6.80
CA LEU A 14 -24.27 21.44 6.56
C LEU A 14 -23.13 21.26 5.54
N LEU A 15 -22.66 22.34 4.91
CA LEU A 15 -21.59 22.29 3.90
C LEU A 15 -20.28 22.99 4.33
N THR A 16 -20.17 23.36 5.61
CA THR A 16 -18.93 23.85 6.24
C THR A 16 -18.47 22.99 7.43
N TYR A 17 -19.11 21.83 7.66
CA TYR A 17 -18.72 20.91 8.73
C TYR A 17 -17.71 19.81 8.30
N LEU A 18 -17.29 19.78 7.03
CA LEU A 18 -16.26 18.85 6.54
C LEU A 18 -14.97 19.53 6.03
N ALA A 19 -14.79 20.83 6.29
CA ALA A 19 -13.55 21.51 6.00
C ALA A 19 -13.23 22.55 7.08
N ARG A 20 -12.18 22.25 7.87
CA ARG A 20 -11.41 23.14 8.74
C ARG A 20 -12.12 23.75 9.96
N VAL A 21 -12.17 22.99 11.05
CA VAL A 21 -11.59 23.37 12.37
C VAL A 21 -11.23 22.07 13.11
N ARG A 22 -10.08 21.46 12.80
CA ARG A 22 -9.36 20.71 13.85
C ARG A 22 -8.57 21.79 14.58
N ALA A 23 -9.16 22.30 15.66
CA ALA A 23 -8.38 22.98 16.67
C ALA A 23 -7.23 22.05 17.06
N PHE A 24 -6.03 22.59 17.21
CA PHE A 24 -4.88 21.92 17.80
C PHE A 24 -5.24 21.54 19.24
N ILE A 25 -5.94 20.43 19.39
CA ILE A 25 -6.05 19.70 20.65
C ILE A 25 -4.77 18.87 20.69
N PRO A 26 -3.95 18.94 21.74
CA PRO A 26 -2.85 18.00 21.91
C PRO A 26 -3.48 16.61 21.93
N GLN A 27 -3.32 15.85 20.85
CA GLN A 27 -3.88 14.49 20.76
C GLN A 27 -3.08 13.61 21.73
N THR A 28 -3.55 13.50 22.97
CA THR A 28 -3.13 12.42 23.88
C THR A 28 -3.91 11.13 23.63
N GLN A 29 -4.72 11.07 22.56
CA GLN A 29 -5.52 9.91 22.16
C GLN A 29 -5.31 9.62 20.67
N CYS A 30 -4.79 8.43 20.38
CA CYS A 30 -4.58 7.90 19.04
C CYS A 30 -5.91 7.39 18.49
N ASP A 31 -6.13 7.57 17.19
CA ASP A 31 -7.25 6.95 16.45
C ASP A 31 -7.04 5.43 16.20
N LEU A 32 -6.11 4.79 16.92
CA LEU A 32 -5.92 3.34 16.88
C LEU A 32 -7.05 2.65 17.64
N SER A 33 -7.95 2.03 16.88
CA SER A 33 -9.01 1.14 17.38
C SER A 33 -8.41 0.05 18.27
N PRO A 34 -8.95 -0.21 19.48
CA PRO A 34 -8.42 -1.22 20.37
C PRO A 34 -8.73 -2.60 19.79
N LEU A 35 -7.73 -3.29 19.26
CA LEU A 35 -7.81 -4.71 18.96
C LEU A 35 -7.22 -5.50 20.13
N ASP A 36 -8.04 -6.46 20.59
CA ASP A 36 -7.84 -7.48 21.63
C ASP A 36 -8.29 -7.14 23.08
N PRO A 37 -9.43 -7.69 23.55
CA PRO A 37 -9.90 -7.57 24.93
C PRO A 37 -9.04 -8.34 25.97
N LEU A 38 -8.02 -9.09 25.54
CA LEU A 38 -7.05 -9.75 26.44
C LEU A 38 -5.79 -8.91 26.68
N ILE A 39 -5.61 -7.78 25.97
CA ILE A 39 -4.47 -6.87 26.16
C ILE A 39 -4.94 -5.65 26.94
N HIS A 40 -4.84 -5.72 28.27
CA HIS A 40 -5.08 -4.56 29.11
C HIS A 40 -3.83 -3.67 29.21
N ARG A 41 -4.00 -2.43 28.73
CA ARG A 41 -3.42 -1.16 29.23
C ARG A 41 -2.16 -0.62 28.54
N SER A 42 -2.37 0.05 27.41
CA SER A 42 -2.05 1.48 27.38
C SER A 42 -3.22 2.25 26.76
N THR A 43 -3.91 3.05 27.58
CA THR A 43 -4.92 4.04 27.11
C THR A 43 -4.25 5.33 26.61
N THR A 44 -2.93 5.35 26.54
CA THR A 44 -2.09 6.48 26.16
C THR A 44 -1.18 6.06 25.02
N CYS A 45 -1.14 6.86 23.95
CA CYS A 45 -0.20 6.65 22.85
C CYS A 45 1.23 6.58 23.39
N PRO A 46 2.10 5.74 22.82
CA PRO A 46 3.54 5.88 23.06
C PRO A 46 3.94 7.30 22.66
N LEU A 47 4.57 8.02 23.59
CA LEU A 47 5.07 9.37 23.33
C LEU A 47 6.24 9.30 22.33
N PRO A 48 6.46 10.34 21.51
CA PRO A 48 7.65 10.45 20.69
C PRO A 48 8.92 10.28 21.54
N ILE A 49 9.85 9.43 21.08
CA ILE A 49 11.13 9.20 21.75
C ILE A 49 12.19 10.06 21.06
N HIS A 50 12.89 10.87 21.85
CA HIS A 50 13.91 11.81 21.39
C HIS A 50 15.33 11.33 21.77
N GLU A 51 16.34 11.84 21.07
CA GLU A 51 17.77 11.58 21.32
C GLU A 51 18.23 11.91 22.76
N SER A 52 17.57 12.86 23.41
CA SER A 52 17.86 13.29 24.79
C SER A 52 16.84 12.79 25.82
N SER A 53 15.92 11.88 25.47
CA SER A 53 14.92 11.37 26.40
C SER A 53 15.60 10.61 27.54
N PRO A 54 15.54 11.10 28.81
CA PRO A 54 16.11 10.37 29.94
C PRO A 54 15.13 9.29 30.41
N ASP A 55 15.65 8.10 30.70
CA ASP A 55 15.01 7.02 31.47
C ASP A 55 13.66 6.45 30.98
N THR A 56 13.16 6.82 29.81
CA THR A 56 12.06 6.07 29.17
C THR A 56 12.63 4.79 28.56
N PRO A 57 12.05 3.60 28.85
CA PRO A 57 12.40 2.39 28.11
C PRO A 57 12.25 2.65 26.61
N ASN A 58 13.31 2.42 25.84
CA ASN A 58 13.28 2.49 24.37
C ASN A 58 12.44 1.32 23.86
N ILE A 59 11.11 1.40 23.98
CA ILE A 59 10.18 0.39 23.52
C ILE A 59 9.61 0.89 22.19
N PRO A 60 9.77 0.18 21.06
CA PRO A 60 10.47 -1.11 20.87
C PRO A 60 11.96 -0.98 20.50
N TRP A 61 12.50 0.25 20.44
CA TRP A 61 13.81 0.50 19.85
C TRP A 61 14.98 -0.10 20.64
N THR A 62 15.77 -0.94 19.99
CA THR A 62 16.95 -1.57 20.61
C THR A 62 18.15 -0.65 20.75
N THR A 63 18.12 0.51 20.07
CA THR A 63 19.18 1.52 20.11
C THR A 63 18.58 2.90 20.40
N PRO A 64 19.28 3.78 21.14
CA PRO A 64 18.88 5.18 21.27
C PRO A 64 18.72 5.84 19.89
N PRO A 65 17.63 6.60 19.65
CA PRO A 65 17.44 7.27 18.37
C PRO A 65 18.52 8.30 18.10
N ARG A 66 19.01 8.34 16.85
CA ARG A 66 19.95 9.37 16.38
C ARG A 66 19.25 10.31 15.44
N CYS A 67 19.43 11.61 15.60
CA CYS A 67 18.67 12.58 14.81
C CYS A 67 19.56 13.55 14.03
N VAL A 68 19.03 14.02 12.90
CA VAL A 68 19.65 15.05 12.06
C VAL A 68 18.59 16.04 11.59
N VAL A 69 19.00 17.28 11.35
CA VAL A 69 18.19 18.29 10.66
C VAL A 69 18.88 18.57 9.33
N PRO A 70 18.43 17.94 8.23
CA PRO A 70 19.12 18.08 6.95
C PRO A 70 18.99 19.52 6.43
N HIS A 71 20.13 20.19 6.25
CA HIS A 71 20.17 21.58 5.76
C HIS A 71 19.65 21.72 4.33
N SER A 72 19.72 20.65 3.52
CA SER A 72 19.32 20.63 2.11
C SER A 72 17.82 20.57 1.87
N ILE A 73 17.03 20.10 2.84
CA ILE A 73 15.60 19.85 2.64
C ILE A 73 14.78 21.14 2.84
N GLY A 74 15.36 22.22 3.40
CA GLY A 74 14.72 23.53 3.54
C GLY A 74 13.50 23.57 4.47
N LEU A 75 13.07 22.42 5.02
CA LEU A 75 11.89 22.29 5.87
C LEU A 75 12.18 22.48 7.36
N GLY A 76 13.46 22.51 7.77
CA GLY A 76 13.87 22.61 9.18
C GLY A 76 13.37 21.44 10.03
N GLN A 77 12.97 20.33 9.40
CA GLN A 77 12.42 19.15 10.07
C GLN A 77 13.54 18.25 10.60
N LYS A 78 13.30 17.69 11.78
CA LYS A 78 14.20 16.76 12.46
C LYS A 78 13.83 15.34 12.10
N PHE A 79 14.73 14.65 11.43
CA PHE A 79 14.61 13.22 11.10
C PHE A 79 15.42 12.42 12.10
N CYS A 80 14.88 11.29 12.54
CA CYS A 80 15.52 10.41 13.50
C CYS A 80 15.55 8.97 12.96
N LEU A 81 16.66 8.30 13.21
CA LEU A 81 16.85 6.88 12.96
C LEU A 81 16.44 6.10 14.21
N TYR A 82 15.47 5.22 14.03
CA TYR A 82 14.99 4.27 15.02
C TYR A 82 15.29 2.86 14.56
N THR A 83 15.82 2.00 15.43
CA THR A 83 16.10 0.60 15.08
C THR A 83 15.58 -0.34 16.16
N ASP A 84 14.85 -1.36 15.73
CA ASP A 84 14.52 -2.54 16.53
C ASP A 84 15.22 -3.76 15.92
N ALA A 85 16.31 -4.21 16.53
CA ALA A 85 17.10 -5.36 16.13
C ALA A 85 16.40 -6.71 16.42
N ALA A 86 15.37 -6.73 17.26
CA ALA A 86 14.58 -7.93 17.61
C ALA A 86 13.40 -8.16 16.65
N PHE A 87 13.00 -7.14 15.88
CA PHE A 87 11.92 -7.23 14.91
C PHE A 87 12.09 -8.41 13.95
N ASN A 88 10.96 -9.02 13.58
CA ASN A 88 10.87 -10.13 12.64
C ASN A 88 11.90 -11.24 12.91
N LEU A 89 11.78 -11.86 14.10
CA LEU A 89 12.65 -12.97 14.56
C LEU A 89 14.13 -12.60 14.64
N GLY A 90 14.41 -11.33 14.97
CA GLY A 90 15.77 -10.81 15.12
C GLY A 90 16.48 -10.50 13.80
N THR A 91 15.74 -10.35 12.70
CA THR A 91 16.29 -9.82 11.44
C THR A 91 16.42 -8.30 11.47
N GLY A 92 15.60 -7.65 12.30
CA GLY A 92 15.64 -6.23 12.62
C GLY A 92 14.84 -5.35 11.67
N ILE A 93 14.66 -4.08 12.04
CA ILE A 93 14.10 -3.03 11.20
C ILE A 93 14.75 -1.70 11.58
N SER A 94 15.10 -0.89 10.57
CA SER A 94 15.50 0.51 10.76
C SER A 94 14.49 1.45 10.11
N VAL A 95 14.09 2.48 10.83
CA VAL A 95 13.08 3.46 10.42
C VAL A 95 13.68 4.85 10.51
N LEU A 96 13.79 5.54 9.38
CA LEU A 96 14.27 6.91 9.29
C LEU A 96 13.11 7.84 8.94
N THR A 97 12.56 8.53 9.95
CA THR A 97 11.35 9.33 9.82
C THR A 97 11.27 10.42 10.90
N LEU A 98 10.17 11.18 10.93
CA LEU A 98 9.88 12.14 11.99
C LEU A 98 9.49 11.43 13.30
N GLU A 99 9.72 12.09 14.42
CA GLU A 99 9.52 11.51 15.75
C GLU A 99 8.05 11.06 15.98
N ASP A 100 7.08 11.87 15.55
CA ASP A 100 5.65 11.56 15.66
C ASP A 100 5.23 10.36 14.79
N HIS A 101 5.85 10.19 13.61
CA HIS A 101 5.57 9.04 12.73
C HIS A 101 6.20 7.76 13.27
N ALA A 102 7.39 7.84 13.86
CA ALA A 102 7.99 6.70 14.52
C ALA A 102 7.10 6.23 15.68
N ALA A 103 6.52 7.16 16.45
CA ALA A 103 5.57 6.85 17.50
C ALA A 103 4.31 6.15 16.99
N SER A 104 3.78 6.53 15.82
CA SER A 104 2.60 5.87 15.25
C SER A 104 2.87 4.43 14.78
N LEU A 105 4.13 4.09 14.45
CA LEU A 105 4.56 2.75 14.06
C LEU A 105 4.82 1.80 15.24
N VAL A 106 4.97 2.32 16.47
CA VAL A 106 5.30 1.52 17.66
C VAL A 106 4.35 0.35 17.86
N GLY A 107 3.05 0.55 17.64
CA GLY A 107 2.05 -0.51 17.80
C GLY A 107 2.27 -1.69 16.84
N ALA A 108 2.66 -1.40 15.60
CA ALA A 108 2.90 -2.42 14.58
C ALA A 108 4.26 -3.13 14.74
N ILE A 109 5.23 -2.47 15.36
CA ILE A 109 6.58 -3.02 15.62
C ILE A 109 6.60 -3.82 16.93
N SER A 110 5.87 -3.36 17.96
CA SER A 110 5.93 -3.91 19.33
C SER A 110 5.01 -5.11 19.57
N ASP A 111 4.32 -5.65 18.55
CA ASP A 111 3.28 -6.67 18.74
C ASP A 111 3.75 -7.86 19.61
N PRO A 112 3.14 -8.07 20.79
CA PRO A 112 3.53 -9.09 21.77
C PRO A 112 3.04 -10.50 21.42
N ILE A 113 2.18 -10.68 20.39
CA ILE A 113 1.93 -12.00 19.80
C ILE A 113 3.01 -12.16 18.76
N PRO A 114 4.14 -12.79 19.09
CA PRO A 114 5.27 -12.58 18.23
C PRO A 114 4.97 -13.45 17.03
N ALA A 115 4.90 -12.83 15.86
CA ALA A 115 5.32 -13.30 14.56
C ALA A 115 5.32 -14.82 14.27
N TRP A 116 5.95 -15.64 15.12
CA TRP A 116 6.21 -17.08 14.97
C TRP A 116 5.00 -18.01 15.01
N THR A 117 3.82 -17.60 15.51
CA THR A 117 2.60 -18.44 15.40
C THR A 117 1.90 -18.30 14.05
N ALA A 118 2.12 -17.20 13.32
CA ALA A 118 1.52 -16.94 12.00
C ALA A 118 2.53 -16.97 10.82
N ARG A 119 3.84 -16.96 11.10
CA ARG A 119 4.91 -16.87 10.08
C ARG A 119 5.66 -18.21 9.90
N GLY A 120 4.94 -19.23 9.44
CA GLY A 120 5.54 -20.52 9.06
C GLY A 120 6.46 -20.44 7.83
N HIS A 121 6.42 -19.33 7.09
CA HIS A 121 7.11 -19.13 5.80
C HIS A 121 8.35 -18.22 5.88
N LEU A 122 8.83 -17.82 7.06
CA LEU A 122 10.10 -17.08 7.18
C LEU A 122 11.21 -17.95 7.75
N ALA A 123 12.35 -17.98 7.04
CA ALA A 123 13.54 -18.68 7.49
C ALA A 123 14.04 -18.06 8.81
N ARG A 124 13.93 -18.83 9.91
CA ARG A 124 14.55 -18.49 11.19
C ARG A 124 16.06 -18.46 10.99
N ARG A 125 16.77 -17.46 11.56
CA ARG A 125 18.24 -17.39 11.73
C ARG A 125 18.99 -18.68 11.34
N GLY A 126 19.38 -18.82 10.08
CA GLY A 126 20.20 -19.97 9.62
C GLY A 126 19.64 -21.38 9.91
N LYS A 127 18.39 -21.51 10.34
CA LYS A 127 17.67 -22.77 10.54
C LYS A 127 16.38 -22.69 9.74
N ARG A 128 16.49 -22.97 8.43
CA ARG A 128 15.33 -23.39 7.63
C ARG A 128 14.64 -24.50 8.42
N ASP A 129 13.34 -24.37 8.62
CA ASP A 129 12.52 -25.54 8.93
C ASP A 129 12.84 -26.59 7.86
N PRO A 130 13.21 -27.83 8.20
CA PRO A 130 13.50 -28.88 7.21
C PRO A 130 12.35 -29.11 6.22
N ASP A 131 11.11 -28.80 6.62
CA ASP A 131 9.92 -28.88 5.77
C ASP A 131 9.49 -27.51 5.20
N TYR A 132 10.28 -26.45 5.40
CA TYR A 132 10.06 -25.11 4.83
C TYR A 132 9.84 -25.14 3.32
N GLU A 133 10.74 -25.83 2.60
CA GLU A 133 10.68 -25.94 1.14
C GLU A 133 9.47 -26.74 0.64
N LYS A 134 8.85 -27.56 1.49
CA LYS A 134 7.64 -28.32 1.12
C LYS A 134 6.36 -27.50 1.20
N HIS A 135 6.34 -26.42 1.98
CA HIS A 135 5.14 -25.61 2.22
C HIS A 135 5.14 -24.28 1.48
N VAL A 136 6.31 -23.79 1.04
CA VAL A 136 6.43 -22.53 0.31
C VAL A 136 5.99 -22.73 -1.15
N PRO A 137 5.00 -21.97 -1.65
CA PRO A 137 4.45 -22.16 -2.99
C PRO A 137 5.35 -21.62 -4.12
N TYR A 138 6.56 -21.17 -3.80
CA TYR A 138 7.49 -20.56 -4.73
C TYR A 138 8.94 -20.97 -4.45
N ARG A 139 9.81 -20.77 -5.44
CA ARG A 139 11.27 -20.89 -5.30
C ARG A 139 11.97 -19.80 -6.09
N GLU A 140 13.10 -19.32 -5.59
CA GLU A 140 13.96 -18.36 -6.30
C GLU A 140 14.76 -19.06 -7.40
N VAL A 141 14.85 -18.44 -8.57
CA VAL A 141 15.61 -18.93 -9.72
C VAL A 141 16.33 -17.76 -10.41
N ALA A 142 17.48 -18.05 -11.03
CA ALA A 142 18.10 -17.11 -11.94
C ALA A 142 17.26 -17.01 -13.22
N MET A 143 17.04 -15.80 -13.71
CA MET A 143 16.24 -15.50 -14.88
C MET A 143 17.06 -14.66 -15.86
N GLU A 144 17.16 -15.15 -17.10
CA GLU A 144 17.91 -14.48 -18.15
C GLU A 144 17.36 -13.07 -18.38
N GLY A 145 18.26 -12.07 -18.35
CA GLY A 145 17.91 -10.66 -18.52
C GLY A 145 17.14 -10.00 -17.36
N LYS A 146 16.75 -10.74 -16.32
CA LYS A 146 15.97 -10.22 -15.17
C LYS A 146 16.65 -10.43 -13.80
N GLY A 147 17.86 -10.99 -13.78
CA GLY A 147 18.57 -11.27 -12.53
C GLY A 147 17.97 -12.47 -11.78
N ARG A 148 17.41 -12.25 -10.59
CA ARG A 148 16.78 -13.30 -9.78
C ARG A 148 15.30 -13.01 -9.65
N GLY A 149 14.48 -14.02 -9.86
CA GLY A 149 13.03 -13.96 -9.69
C GLY A 149 12.51 -15.20 -8.99
N ILE A 150 11.19 -15.30 -8.87
CA ILE A 150 10.55 -16.47 -8.25
C ILE A 150 9.59 -17.15 -9.22
N VAL A 151 9.50 -18.47 -9.10
CA VAL A 151 8.56 -19.31 -9.87
C VAL A 151 7.72 -20.16 -8.92
N ALA A 152 6.50 -20.48 -9.30
CA ALA A 152 5.62 -21.32 -8.51
C ALA A 152 6.11 -22.79 -8.43
N THR A 153 6.05 -23.40 -7.25
CA THR A 153 6.44 -24.81 -7.01
C THR A 153 5.25 -25.76 -7.03
N ARG A 154 4.04 -25.21 -6.89
CA ARG A 154 2.75 -25.88 -7.04
C ARG A 154 1.76 -24.92 -7.68
N ARG A 155 0.58 -25.42 -8.06
CA ARG A 155 -0.53 -24.53 -8.43
C ARG A 155 -0.89 -23.63 -7.25
N ILE A 156 -0.98 -22.33 -7.52
CA ILE A 156 -1.42 -21.31 -6.58
C ILE A 156 -2.80 -20.86 -7.05
N SER A 157 -3.77 -20.90 -6.15
CA SER A 157 -5.14 -20.53 -6.50
C SER A 157 -5.29 -19.01 -6.52
N ARG A 158 -6.19 -18.50 -7.36
CA ARG A 158 -6.60 -17.10 -7.35
C ARG A 158 -6.97 -16.68 -5.92
N TYR A 159 -6.46 -15.52 -5.50
CA TYR A 159 -6.62 -14.91 -4.17
C TYR A 159 -5.88 -15.60 -3.02
N GLU A 160 -5.07 -16.61 -3.31
CA GLU A 160 -4.16 -17.19 -2.33
C GLU A 160 -3.03 -16.21 -2.00
N THR A 161 -2.67 -16.11 -0.72
CA THR A 161 -1.46 -15.39 -0.31
C THR A 161 -0.23 -16.25 -0.62
N ILE A 162 0.61 -15.75 -1.52
CA ILE A 162 1.83 -16.43 -1.98
C ILE A 162 2.92 -16.35 -0.91
N MET A 163 3.09 -15.16 -0.34
CA MET A 163 4.07 -14.88 0.70
C MET A 163 3.71 -13.63 1.51
N VAL A 164 4.34 -13.48 2.67
CA VAL A 164 4.35 -12.24 3.46
C VAL A 164 5.80 -11.85 3.74
N GLY A 165 6.22 -10.68 3.30
CA GLY A 165 7.52 -10.09 3.63
C GLY A 165 7.39 -9.05 4.74
N TYR A 166 8.50 -8.73 5.40
CA TYR A 166 8.57 -7.69 6.42
C TYR A 166 9.68 -6.69 6.08
N PRO A 167 9.53 -5.42 6.46
CA PRO A 167 10.46 -4.40 6.03
C PRO A 167 11.78 -4.55 6.78
N ALA A 168 12.89 -4.45 6.05
CA ALA A 168 14.20 -4.27 6.65
C ALA A 168 14.49 -2.79 6.92
N MET A 169 13.95 -1.89 6.10
CA MET A 169 14.16 -0.46 6.22
C MET A 169 12.92 0.32 5.78
N ILE A 170 12.60 1.38 6.51
CA ILE A 170 11.55 2.35 6.18
C ILE A 170 12.19 3.74 6.18
N ILE A 171 11.98 4.53 5.12
CA ILE A 171 12.49 5.89 5.01
C ILE A 171 11.37 6.84 4.55
N ASP A 172 11.26 7.99 5.20
CA ASP A 172 10.42 9.09 4.75
C ASP A 172 10.97 9.67 3.43
N ASN A 173 10.11 9.77 2.40
CA ASN A 173 10.58 10.18 1.07
C ASN A 173 11.17 11.58 1.03
N THR A 174 10.81 12.46 1.96
CA THR A 174 11.37 13.80 2.03
C THR A 174 12.83 13.81 2.46
N PHE A 175 13.32 12.73 3.10
CA PHE A 175 14.73 12.55 3.45
C PHE A 175 15.59 12.13 2.25
N LEU A 176 14.99 11.46 1.28
CA LEU A 176 15.69 11.03 0.07
C LEU A 176 16.04 12.25 -0.80
N PRO A 177 17.23 12.29 -1.40
CA PRO A 177 17.55 13.35 -2.35
C PRO A 177 16.57 13.32 -3.53
N ALA A 178 16.26 14.50 -4.06
CA ALA A 178 15.58 14.60 -5.34
C ALA A 178 16.48 14.01 -6.44
N GLU A 179 15.87 13.50 -7.50
CA GLU A 179 16.62 12.91 -8.61
C GLU A 179 17.61 13.92 -9.22
N GLY A 180 18.87 13.51 -9.34
CA GLY A 180 19.96 14.36 -9.83
C GLY A 180 20.51 15.37 -8.83
N VAL A 181 20.07 15.33 -7.56
CA VAL A 181 20.60 16.17 -6.48
C VAL A 181 21.45 15.32 -5.54
N GLU A 182 22.70 15.73 -5.29
CA GLU A 182 23.56 15.05 -4.34
C GLU A 182 23.07 15.31 -2.91
N ALA A 183 22.86 14.24 -2.11
CA ALA A 183 22.47 14.40 -0.72
C ALA A 183 23.66 14.86 0.14
N PRO A 184 23.44 15.62 1.23
CA PRO A 184 24.48 15.96 2.18
C PRO A 184 25.15 14.72 2.77
N VAL A 185 26.44 14.84 3.12
CA VAL A 185 27.22 13.77 3.75
C VAL A 185 26.56 13.26 5.04
N GLU A 186 25.86 14.13 5.79
CA GLU A 186 25.12 13.69 6.99
C GLU A 186 23.99 12.71 6.66
N ASN A 187 23.35 12.82 5.49
CA ASN A 187 22.28 11.91 5.09
C ASN A 187 22.84 10.51 4.81
N TRP A 188 23.99 10.42 4.13
CA TRP A 188 24.68 9.15 3.90
C TRP A 188 25.13 8.49 5.20
N ARG A 189 25.65 9.28 6.15
CA ARG A 189 25.98 8.75 7.49
C ARG A 189 24.78 8.16 8.21
N MET A 190 23.58 8.72 8.02
CA MET A 190 22.36 8.13 8.60
C MET A 190 22.02 6.79 7.96
N PHE A 191 22.28 6.63 6.65
CA PHE A 191 22.12 5.36 5.95
C PHE A 191 23.13 4.31 6.40
N ASP A 192 24.39 4.70 6.56
CA ASP A 192 25.43 3.83 7.11
C ASP A 192 25.05 3.32 8.51
N HIS A 193 24.62 4.21 9.40
CA HIS A 193 24.17 3.80 10.73
C HIS A 193 22.92 2.93 10.70
N ALA A 194 21.97 3.20 9.81
CA ALA A 194 20.81 2.33 9.65
C ALA A 194 21.24 0.91 9.27
N LEU A 195 22.16 0.76 8.32
CA LEU A 195 22.71 -0.55 7.95
C LEU A 195 23.50 -1.23 9.07
N GLU A 196 24.34 -0.48 9.79
CA GLU A 196 25.16 -1.00 10.89
C GLU A 196 24.32 -1.50 12.08
N GLN A 197 23.16 -0.89 12.32
CA GLN A 197 22.26 -1.27 13.41
C GLN A 197 21.34 -2.47 13.06
N LEU A 198 21.26 -2.86 11.78
CA LEU A 198 20.50 -4.05 11.38
C LEU A 198 21.21 -5.35 11.79
N SER A 199 20.49 -6.22 12.48
CA SER A 199 20.95 -7.57 12.85
C SER A 199 21.36 -8.42 11.64
N ASP A 200 20.66 -8.25 10.51
CA ASP A 200 20.95 -8.90 9.24
C ASP A 200 21.02 -7.82 8.15
N LYS A 201 22.20 -7.21 8.01
CA LYS A 201 22.47 -6.23 6.95
C LYS A 201 22.71 -6.89 5.59
N GLU A 202 23.14 -8.15 5.56
CA GLU A 202 23.44 -8.86 4.31
C GLU A 202 22.18 -9.03 3.47
N ARG A 203 21.01 -9.31 4.09
CA ARG A 203 19.72 -9.37 3.36
C ARG A 203 19.36 -8.07 2.63
N PHE A 204 19.89 -6.94 3.09
CA PHE A 204 19.73 -5.64 2.45
C PHE A 204 20.73 -5.48 1.30
N LEU A 205 22.01 -5.73 1.57
CA LEU A 205 23.10 -5.53 0.60
C LEU A 205 22.96 -6.41 -0.65
N VAL A 206 22.40 -7.63 -0.52
CA VAL A 206 22.17 -8.54 -1.67
C VAL A 206 21.07 -8.08 -2.64
N ALA A 207 20.39 -6.96 -2.36
CA ALA A 207 19.39 -6.37 -3.24
C ALA A 207 19.94 -5.18 -4.05
N ALA A 208 21.17 -4.73 -3.79
CA ALA A 208 21.78 -3.65 -4.54
C ALA A 208 21.91 -4.03 -6.03
N TYR A 209 21.51 -3.11 -6.90
CA TYR A 209 21.49 -3.27 -8.35
C TYR A 209 22.82 -2.83 -8.97
N SER A 210 23.33 -1.68 -8.53
CA SER A 210 24.51 -1.03 -9.07
C SER A 210 25.77 -1.49 -8.35
N LYS A 211 26.79 -1.90 -9.11
CA LYS A 211 28.17 -2.09 -8.61
C LYS A 211 29.07 -0.86 -8.82
N GLY A 212 28.47 0.27 -9.21
CA GLY A 212 29.21 1.52 -9.46
C GLY A 212 29.34 2.37 -8.21
N ASP A 213 30.42 3.13 -8.11
CA ASP A 213 30.78 3.95 -6.94
C ASP A 213 29.95 5.26 -6.81
N ASP A 214 29.10 5.57 -7.79
CA ASP A 214 28.44 6.89 -7.90
C ASP A 214 27.14 7.03 -7.08
N VAL A 215 26.61 5.95 -6.50
CA VAL A 215 25.34 5.95 -5.73
C VAL A 215 25.52 5.21 -4.41
N HIS A 216 25.03 5.80 -3.32
CA HIS A 216 25.08 5.16 -2.01
C HIS A 216 24.27 3.86 -2.00
N VAL A 217 24.81 2.77 -1.43
CA VAL A 217 24.19 1.43 -1.51
C VAL A 217 22.74 1.38 -0.99
N VAL A 218 22.44 2.12 0.08
CA VAL A 218 21.05 2.24 0.60
C VAL A 218 20.13 2.92 -0.40
N GLU A 219 20.57 4.00 -1.04
CA GLU A 219 19.77 4.68 -2.06
C GLU A 219 19.54 3.76 -3.26
N ASP A 220 20.57 3.05 -3.71
CA ASP A 220 20.47 2.14 -4.85
C ASP A 220 19.45 1.02 -4.61
N VAL A 221 19.48 0.41 -3.42
CA VAL A 221 18.47 -0.60 -3.00
C VAL A 221 17.08 0.03 -2.97
N LEU A 222 16.91 1.17 -2.29
CA LEU A 222 15.61 1.78 -2.11
C LEU A 222 14.99 2.28 -3.42
N ARG A 223 15.81 2.77 -4.35
CA ARG A 223 15.35 3.26 -5.66
C ARG A 223 14.69 2.17 -6.50
N THR A 224 15.23 0.96 -6.45
CA THR A 224 14.83 -0.14 -7.35
C THR A 224 13.99 -1.23 -6.68
N ASN A 225 14.08 -1.37 -5.35
CA ASN A 225 13.46 -2.48 -4.61
C ASN A 225 12.47 -2.04 -3.50
N ALA A 226 12.33 -0.74 -3.22
CA ALA A 226 11.40 -0.29 -2.17
C ALA A 226 10.00 -0.02 -2.70
N PHE A 227 9.03 -0.18 -1.80
CA PHE A 227 7.61 0.01 -2.05
C PHE A 227 7.14 1.28 -1.37
N GLY A 228 6.40 2.11 -2.12
CA GLY A 228 5.79 3.32 -1.59
C GLY A 228 4.57 3.02 -0.71
N PHE A 229 4.44 3.75 0.38
CA PHE A 229 3.25 3.76 1.24
C PHE A 229 3.18 5.09 1.99
N ALA A 230 2.14 5.30 2.79
CA ALA A 230 2.00 6.51 3.59
C ALA A 230 2.06 6.20 5.10
N ILE A 231 2.77 7.05 5.85
CA ILE A 231 2.73 7.10 7.31
C ILE A 231 2.14 8.45 7.69
N GLU A 232 0.99 8.47 8.37
CA GLU A 232 0.30 9.71 8.74
C GLU A 232 0.16 10.70 7.55
N GLU A 233 -0.30 10.19 6.40
CA GLU A 233 -0.49 10.96 5.14
C GLU A 233 0.80 11.48 4.49
N ARG A 234 1.99 11.11 4.98
CA ARG A 234 3.26 11.41 4.32
C ARG A 234 3.82 10.21 3.59
N ASP A 235 4.35 10.47 2.40
CA ASP A 235 4.94 9.44 1.57
C ASP A 235 6.24 8.90 2.19
N ALA A 236 6.29 7.59 2.30
CA ALA A 236 7.46 6.83 2.74
C ALA A 236 7.71 5.68 1.77
N LYS A 237 8.89 5.10 1.87
CA LYS A 237 9.28 3.88 1.17
C LYS A 237 9.78 2.85 2.15
N ALA A 238 9.44 1.59 1.89
CA ALA A 238 9.87 0.47 2.69
C ALA A 238 10.47 -0.62 1.80
N PHE A 239 11.62 -1.15 2.20
CA PHE A 239 12.28 -2.25 1.51
C PHE A 239 11.94 -3.58 2.18
N PHE A 240 11.35 -4.48 1.40
CA PHE A 240 10.90 -5.82 1.80
C PHE A 240 11.75 -6.86 1.08
N PRO A 241 12.78 -7.46 1.72
CA PRO A 241 13.72 -8.34 1.04
C PRO A 241 13.07 -9.49 0.26
N GLU A 242 12.04 -10.11 0.83
CA GLU A 242 11.33 -11.23 0.21
C GLU A 242 10.45 -10.78 -0.97
N ILE A 243 9.73 -9.67 -0.83
CA ILE A 243 8.83 -9.15 -1.87
C ILE A 243 9.64 -8.53 -3.03
N ALA A 244 10.81 -7.96 -2.75
CA ALA A 244 11.71 -7.41 -3.76
C ALA A 244 12.26 -8.47 -4.73
N ARG A 245 12.12 -9.77 -4.43
CA ARG A 245 12.47 -10.86 -5.37
C ARG A 245 11.41 -11.10 -6.44
N ILE A 246 10.24 -10.46 -6.36
CA ILE A 246 9.18 -10.62 -7.34
C ILE A 246 9.42 -9.67 -8.50
N ASN A 247 9.59 -10.22 -9.70
CA ASN A 247 9.89 -9.46 -10.92
C ASN A 247 8.67 -8.69 -11.45
N HIS A 248 8.95 -7.73 -12.33
CA HIS A 248 7.91 -6.97 -13.01
C HIS A 248 7.21 -7.76 -14.13
N ALA A 249 5.90 -7.60 -14.23
CA ALA A 249 5.16 -7.73 -15.48
C ALA A 249 4.11 -6.61 -15.59
N CYS A 250 3.84 -6.13 -16.82
CA CYS A 250 2.79 -5.14 -17.07
C CYS A 250 1.38 -5.75 -16.97
N SER A 251 1.25 -7.07 -17.07
CA SER A 251 0.07 -7.87 -16.76
C SER A 251 0.46 -8.89 -15.67
N PRO A 252 0.52 -8.47 -14.40
CA PRO A 252 1.05 -9.30 -13.33
C PRO A 252 0.03 -10.35 -12.85
N ASN A 253 0.55 -11.43 -12.26
CA ASN A 253 -0.26 -12.50 -11.66
C ASN A 253 -0.31 -12.43 -10.12
N ALA A 254 0.39 -11.47 -9.50
CA ALA A 254 0.33 -11.17 -8.08
C ALA A 254 0.17 -9.66 -7.82
N TYR A 255 -0.39 -9.32 -6.66
CA TYR A 255 -0.56 -7.95 -6.19
C TYR A 255 0.11 -7.77 -4.82
N PRO A 256 1.03 -6.79 -4.67
CA PRO A 256 1.63 -6.47 -3.38
C PRO A 256 0.65 -5.63 -2.54
N GLN A 257 0.45 -6.02 -1.30
CA GLN A 257 -0.48 -5.40 -0.37
C GLN A 257 0.21 -5.11 0.96
N MET A 258 0.29 -3.84 1.34
CA MET A 258 0.75 -3.43 2.66
C MET A 258 -0.33 -3.66 3.72
N ILE A 259 0.06 -4.25 4.84
CA ILE A 259 -0.77 -4.48 6.03
C ILE A 259 -0.19 -3.64 7.15
N MET A 260 -0.78 -2.45 7.39
CA MET A 260 -0.21 -1.47 8.32
C MET A 260 -0.15 -1.95 9.77
N LYS A 261 -1.05 -2.85 10.18
CA LYS A 261 -1.13 -3.35 11.56
C LYS A 261 0.13 -4.08 12.04
N ASP A 262 0.87 -4.75 11.14
CA ASP A 262 2.11 -5.48 11.47
C ASP A 262 3.27 -5.13 10.53
N LEU A 263 3.09 -4.08 9.73
CA LEU A 263 3.99 -3.64 8.65
C LEU A 263 4.31 -4.75 7.63
N GLY A 264 3.51 -5.82 7.57
CA GLY A 264 3.73 -6.91 6.62
C GLY A 264 3.30 -6.51 5.21
N MET A 265 4.04 -6.96 4.20
CA MET A 265 3.60 -6.89 2.81
C MET A 265 3.25 -8.27 2.29
N ARG A 266 2.03 -8.45 1.82
CA ARG A 266 1.54 -9.71 1.23
C ARG A 266 1.66 -9.64 -0.28
N ALA A 267 2.08 -10.73 -0.91
CA ALA A 267 1.85 -10.92 -2.34
C ALA A 267 0.65 -11.85 -2.52
N VAL A 268 -0.44 -11.35 -3.10
CA VAL A 268 -1.69 -12.10 -3.28
C VAL A 268 -1.88 -12.43 -4.76
N ALA A 269 -2.16 -13.69 -5.09
CA ALA A 269 -2.39 -14.12 -6.45
C ALA A 269 -3.66 -13.46 -7.04
N THR A 270 -3.56 -12.87 -8.23
CA THR A 270 -4.68 -12.18 -8.89
C THR A 270 -5.49 -13.10 -9.80
N ARG A 271 -4.89 -14.22 -10.19
CA ARG A 271 -5.43 -15.35 -10.94
C ARG A 271 -4.75 -16.65 -10.50
N ASP A 272 -5.20 -17.78 -11.04
CA ASP A 272 -4.48 -19.03 -10.86
C ASP A 272 -3.08 -18.93 -11.49
N ILE A 273 -2.08 -19.49 -10.81
CA ILE A 273 -0.67 -19.53 -11.25
C ILE A 273 -0.26 -21.00 -11.31
N GLU A 274 0.23 -21.43 -12.47
CA GLU A 274 0.59 -22.83 -12.71
C GLU A 274 2.02 -23.16 -12.26
N ILE A 275 2.31 -24.45 -12.07
CA ILE A 275 3.63 -24.91 -11.64
C ILE A 275 4.71 -24.47 -12.64
N GLY A 276 5.77 -23.84 -12.14
CA GLY A 276 6.88 -23.33 -12.94
C GLY A 276 6.63 -21.96 -13.56
N GLU A 277 5.43 -21.39 -13.45
CA GLU A 277 5.13 -20.03 -13.91
C GLU A 277 5.87 -18.99 -13.05
N GLU A 278 6.43 -17.96 -13.69
CA GLU A 278 7.02 -16.80 -13.00
C GLU A 278 5.94 -16.03 -12.25
N ILE A 279 6.17 -15.78 -10.96
CA ILE A 279 5.31 -14.91 -10.15
C ILE A 279 5.80 -13.48 -10.35
N SER A 280 4.88 -12.58 -10.68
CA SER A 280 5.18 -11.20 -11.05
C SER A 280 4.22 -10.20 -10.43
N ILE A 281 4.73 -9.01 -10.12
CA ILE A 281 3.98 -7.82 -9.69
C ILE A 281 4.18 -6.68 -10.68
N SER A 282 3.43 -5.59 -10.56
CA SER A 282 3.71 -4.38 -11.33
C SER A 282 4.54 -3.38 -10.52
N TYR A 283 5.64 -2.90 -11.09
CA TYR A 283 6.46 -1.83 -10.49
C TYR A 283 5.94 -0.43 -10.81
N ILE A 284 5.08 -0.36 -11.83
CA ILE A 284 4.46 0.84 -12.36
C ILE A 284 2.95 0.74 -12.20
N GLN A 285 2.23 1.83 -12.46
CA GLN A 285 0.77 1.82 -12.43
C GLN A 285 0.20 0.82 -13.45
N ILE A 286 -0.65 -0.09 -12.97
CA ILE A 286 -1.36 -1.05 -13.81
C ILE A 286 -2.45 -0.31 -14.60
N GLY A 287 -2.68 -0.72 -15.84
CA GLY A 287 -3.74 -0.16 -16.69
C GLY A 287 -3.27 0.87 -17.72
N MET A 288 -1.98 1.24 -17.73
CA MET A 288 -1.47 2.24 -18.67
C MET A 288 -1.22 1.67 -20.08
N PRO A 289 -1.37 2.48 -21.16
CA PRO A 289 -0.92 2.17 -22.53
C PRO A 289 0.60 1.96 -22.67
N LYS A 290 1.06 1.27 -23.73
CA LYS A 290 2.46 0.85 -23.90
C LYS A 290 3.46 1.99 -23.82
N ARG A 291 3.14 3.15 -24.42
CA ARG A 291 3.99 4.35 -24.38
C ARG A 291 4.32 4.78 -22.96
N HIS A 292 3.31 4.80 -22.09
CA HIS A 292 3.44 5.22 -20.70
C HIS A 292 4.16 4.17 -19.87
N ARG A 293 3.84 2.89 -20.08
CA ARG A 293 4.56 1.79 -19.41
C ARG A 293 6.05 1.83 -19.73
N THR A 294 6.41 2.02 -21.00
CA THR A 294 7.80 2.09 -21.45
C THR A 294 8.54 3.27 -20.81
N ALA A 295 7.90 4.45 -20.77
CA ALA A 295 8.47 5.63 -20.12
C ALA A 295 8.66 5.43 -18.61
N SER A 296 7.68 4.84 -17.92
CA SER A 296 7.75 4.60 -16.47
C SER A 296 8.78 3.55 -16.07
N MET A 297 9.15 2.61 -16.95
CA MET A 297 10.12 1.55 -16.64
C MET A 297 11.59 2.00 -16.62
N GLY A 298 11.89 3.27 -16.99
CA GLY A 298 13.26 3.78 -17.12
C GLY A 298 14.13 3.60 -15.86
N ASN A 299 13.53 3.54 -14.68
CA ASN A 299 14.25 3.49 -13.40
C ASN A 299 14.87 2.12 -13.07
N TRP A 300 14.51 1.06 -13.80
CA TRP A 300 14.94 -0.31 -13.47
C TRP A 300 15.98 -0.91 -14.43
N GLY A 301 16.35 -0.18 -15.49
CA GLY A 301 17.45 -0.61 -16.37
C GLY A 301 17.19 -1.85 -17.22
N PHE A 302 15.93 -2.27 -17.40
CA PHE A 302 15.56 -3.38 -18.30
C PHE A 302 14.31 -3.05 -19.13
N ASN A 303 14.17 -3.74 -20.27
CA ASN A 303 12.97 -3.68 -21.11
C ASN A 303 12.02 -4.83 -20.76
N CYS A 304 10.76 -4.52 -20.46
CA CYS A 304 9.76 -5.52 -20.11
C CYS A 304 9.35 -6.35 -21.33
N THR A 305 9.48 -7.68 -21.22
CA THR A 305 9.12 -8.66 -22.27
C THR A 305 7.90 -9.51 -21.90
N CYS A 306 7.08 -9.06 -20.95
CA CYS A 306 5.87 -9.80 -20.55
C CYS A 306 4.87 -9.95 -21.72
N SER A 307 3.89 -10.85 -21.58
CA SER A 307 2.87 -11.12 -22.61
C SER A 307 2.19 -9.87 -23.15
N LEU A 308 1.91 -8.88 -22.28
CA LEU A 308 1.31 -7.62 -22.70
C LEU A 308 2.26 -6.74 -23.54
N CYS A 309 3.57 -6.77 -23.28
CA CYS A 309 4.56 -6.01 -24.06
C CYS A 309 4.96 -6.72 -25.36
N ALA A 310 4.79 -8.04 -25.39
CA ALA A 310 5.09 -8.92 -26.51
C ALA A 310 3.90 -9.10 -27.49
N LEU A 311 2.78 -8.41 -27.28
CA LEU A 311 1.65 -8.41 -28.22
C LEU A 311 2.08 -7.93 -29.61
N GLU A 312 1.45 -8.51 -30.62
CA GLU A 312 1.59 -8.05 -32.00
C GLU A 312 1.02 -6.63 -32.16
N PRO A 313 1.47 -5.84 -33.16
CA PRO A 313 1.12 -4.42 -33.27
C PRO A 313 -0.39 -4.13 -33.24
N GLU A 314 -1.22 -4.95 -33.90
CA GLU A 314 -2.67 -4.79 -33.94
C GLU A 314 -3.33 -5.06 -32.58
N GLU A 315 -2.93 -6.15 -31.91
CA GLU A 315 -3.42 -6.49 -30.57
C GLU A 315 -2.97 -5.45 -29.53
N GLN A 316 -1.75 -4.95 -29.67
CA GLN A 316 -1.21 -3.88 -28.83
C GLN A 316 -2.01 -2.59 -28.98
N HIS A 317 -2.34 -2.20 -30.22
CA HIS A 317 -3.14 -1.00 -30.48
C HIS A 317 -4.54 -1.14 -29.86
N ALA A 318 -5.20 -2.28 -30.08
CA ALA A 318 -6.51 -2.53 -29.50
C ALA A 318 -6.48 -2.54 -27.96
N SER A 319 -5.42 -3.09 -27.33
CA SER A 319 -5.25 -3.04 -25.88
C SER A 319 -5.00 -1.63 -25.36
N ASP A 320 -4.18 -0.84 -26.06
CA ASP A 320 -3.93 0.54 -25.70
C ASP A 320 -5.21 1.40 -25.80
N ASP A 321 -6.02 1.23 -26.86
CA ASP A 321 -7.30 1.92 -27.02
C ASP A 321 -8.27 1.59 -25.87
N ARG A 322 -8.37 0.31 -25.48
CA ARG A 322 -9.21 -0.12 -24.34
C ARG A 322 -8.73 0.49 -23.02
N ARG A 323 -7.41 0.59 -22.82
CA ARG A 323 -6.80 1.17 -21.62
C ARG A 323 -6.99 2.69 -21.54
N GLU A 324 -6.88 3.39 -22.66
CA GLU A 324 -7.22 4.82 -22.73
C GLU A 324 -8.72 5.03 -22.48
N ARG A 325 -9.57 4.18 -23.07
CA ARG A 325 -11.02 4.23 -22.85
C ARG A 325 -11.42 4.01 -21.39
N LEU A 326 -10.77 3.08 -20.68
CA LEU A 326 -11.00 2.86 -19.24
C LEU A 326 -10.72 4.13 -18.41
N ALA A 327 -9.62 4.83 -18.72
CA ALA A 327 -9.28 6.09 -18.05
C ALA A 327 -10.33 7.18 -18.35
N ASP A 328 -10.78 7.28 -19.61
CA ASP A 328 -11.81 8.22 -20.01
C ASP A 328 -13.16 7.97 -19.32
N ILE A 329 -13.60 6.71 -19.23
CA ILE A 329 -14.84 6.35 -18.54
C ILE A 329 -14.77 6.75 -17.07
N TYR A 330 -13.66 6.44 -16.41
CA TYR A 330 -13.45 6.83 -15.01
C TYR A 330 -13.57 8.35 -14.82
N ASP A 331 -12.89 9.13 -15.67
CA ASP A 331 -12.92 10.59 -15.63
C ASP A 331 -14.32 11.16 -15.89
N LEU A 332 -15.03 10.61 -16.87
CA LEU A 332 -16.40 10.99 -17.20
C LEU A 332 -17.35 10.72 -16.03
N MET A 333 -17.30 9.52 -15.46
CA MET A 333 -18.13 9.12 -14.33
C MET A 333 -17.87 10.00 -13.10
N ASN A 334 -16.60 10.31 -12.80
CA ASN A 334 -16.25 11.16 -11.67
C ASN A 334 -16.71 12.63 -11.87
N LYS A 335 -16.54 13.19 -13.08
CA LYS A 335 -16.98 14.55 -13.41
C LYS A 335 -18.51 14.70 -13.40
N GLN A 336 -19.23 13.68 -13.84
CA GLN A 336 -20.69 13.72 -13.97
C GLN A 336 -21.44 13.10 -12.78
N LYS A 337 -20.76 12.80 -11.67
CA LYS A 337 -21.28 12.06 -10.51
C LYS A 337 -22.60 12.59 -9.91
N THR A 338 -22.95 13.86 -10.14
CA THR A 338 -24.19 14.49 -9.66
C THR A 338 -25.14 14.99 -10.77
N THR A 339 -24.75 14.89 -12.04
CA THR A 339 -25.46 15.56 -13.15
C THR A 339 -25.85 14.61 -14.29
N ALA A 340 -25.20 13.44 -14.41
CA ALA A 340 -25.53 12.48 -15.46
C ALA A 340 -26.92 11.86 -15.29
N LYS A 341 -27.54 11.53 -16.43
CA LYS A 341 -28.74 10.69 -16.46
C LYS A 341 -28.36 9.25 -16.13
N LEU A 342 -29.22 8.57 -15.38
CA LEU A 342 -29.00 7.18 -14.94
C LEU A 342 -28.69 6.21 -16.09
N GLY A 343 -29.35 6.35 -17.25
CA GLY A 343 -29.10 5.50 -18.42
C GLY A 343 -27.64 5.56 -18.90
N ALA A 344 -27.10 6.77 -19.05
CA ALA A 344 -25.71 6.98 -19.47
C ALA A 344 -24.71 6.43 -18.44
N LEU A 345 -25.00 6.55 -17.13
CA LEU A 345 -24.17 5.97 -16.09
C LEU A 345 -24.13 4.44 -16.17
N ARG A 346 -25.26 3.79 -16.45
CA ARG A 346 -25.33 2.33 -16.61
C ARG A 346 -24.55 1.85 -17.83
N GLU A 347 -24.66 2.55 -18.96
CA GLU A 347 -23.90 2.24 -20.17
C GLU A 347 -22.40 2.35 -19.93
N LEU A 348 -21.94 3.46 -19.34
CA LEU A 348 -20.52 3.66 -19.00
C LEU A 348 -20.01 2.59 -18.03
N ALA A 349 -20.79 2.25 -17.00
CA ALA A 349 -20.36 1.27 -16.02
C ALA A 349 -20.33 -0.16 -16.59
N ALA A 350 -21.25 -0.51 -17.49
CA ALA A 350 -21.22 -1.79 -18.20
C ALA A 350 -20.02 -1.91 -19.13
N GLU A 351 -19.75 -0.87 -19.93
CA GLU A 351 -18.56 -0.80 -20.79
C GLU A 351 -17.27 -0.92 -19.96
N PHE A 352 -17.21 -0.22 -18.83
CA PHE A 352 -16.07 -0.29 -17.91
C PHE A 352 -15.79 -1.72 -17.43
N GLU A 353 -16.82 -2.44 -16.97
CA GLU A 353 -16.65 -3.81 -16.48
C GLU A 353 -16.17 -4.77 -17.57
N GLU A 354 -16.70 -4.65 -18.79
CA GLU A 354 -16.27 -5.45 -19.94
C GLU A 354 -14.79 -5.20 -20.26
N LEU A 355 -14.38 -3.92 -20.32
CA LEU A 355 -12.98 -3.56 -20.59
C LEU A 355 -12.03 -4.02 -19.48
N VAL A 356 -12.46 -3.95 -18.21
CA VAL A 356 -11.68 -4.45 -17.06
C VAL A 356 -11.45 -5.96 -17.16
N GLU A 357 -12.46 -6.72 -17.59
CA GLU A 357 -12.36 -8.17 -17.76
C GLU A 357 -11.43 -8.53 -18.93
N LEU A 358 -11.62 -7.90 -20.10
CA LEU A 358 -10.79 -8.12 -21.28
C LEU A 358 -9.30 -7.82 -21.03
N GLU A 359 -9.00 -6.75 -20.29
CA GLU A 359 -7.63 -6.35 -19.97
C GLU A 359 -7.06 -7.01 -18.70
N GLN A 360 -7.86 -7.86 -18.02
CA GLN A 360 -7.53 -8.53 -16.77
C GLN A 360 -7.10 -7.56 -15.65
N LEU A 361 -7.78 -6.41 -15.54
CA LEU A 361 -7.41 -5.32 -14.63
C LEU A 361 -8.26 -5.27 -13.35
N GLY A 362 -8.92 -6.37 -13.00
CA GLY A 362 -9.86 -6.43 -11.88
C GLY A 362 -9.28 -5.97 -10.53
N VAL A 363 -7.99 -6.22 -10.28
CA VAL A 363 -7.34 -5.77 -9.04
C VAL A 363 -7.15 -4.26 -9.00
N ARG A 364 -6.74 -3.64 -10.10
CA ARG A 364 -6.55 -2.19 -10.16
C ARG A 364 -7.89 -1.46 -10.09
N TRP A 365 -8.86 -1.93 -10.87
CA TRP A 365 -10.10 -1.18 -11.02
C TRP A 365 -11.15 -1.50 -9.96
N GLY A 366 -10.98 -2.57 -9.17
CA GLY A 366 -11.86 -2.85 -8.04
C GLY A 366 -11.85 -1.77 -6.95
N GLU A 367 -10.77 -0.99 -6.88
CA GLU A 367 -10.66 0.18 -6.00
C GLU A 367 -11.70 1.28 -6.32
N TYR A 368 -12.22 1.31 -7.56
CA TYR A 368 -13.20 2.31 -7.99
C TYR A 368 -14.65 1.90 -7.76
N TYR A 369 -14.92 0.65 -7.34
CA TYR A 369 -16.28 0.22 -7.06
C TYR A 369 -16.93 1.04 -5.95
N GLN A 370 -16.17 1.57 -4.98
CA GLN A 370 -16.72 2.49 -3.99
C GLN A 370 -17.19 3.81 -4.61
N LEU A 371 -16.45 4.34 -5.58
CA LEU A 371 -16.88 5.53 -6.32
C LEU A 371 -18.18 5.25 -7.09
N PHE A 372 -18.28 4.09 -7.74
CA PHE A 372 -19.49 3.71 -8.48
C PHE A 372 -20.68 3.53 -7.54
N MET A 373 -20.48 2.94 -6.35
CA MET A 373 -21.49 2.88 -5.29
C MET A 373 -22.04 4.27 -4.97
N VAL A 374 -21.17 5.25 -4.75
CA VAL A 374 -21.56 6.64 -4.44
C VAL A 374 -22.28 7.30 -5.62
N ILE A 375 -21.78 7.13 -6.85
CA ILE A 375 -22.40 7.68 -8.06
C ILE A 375 -23.83 7.16 -8.24
N PHE A 376 -24.03 5.84 -8.18
CA PHE A 376 -25.35 5.25 -8.38
C PHE A 376 -26.32 5.56 -7.24
N PHE A 377 -25.81 5.71 -6.01
CA PHE A 377 -26.62 6.19 -4.90
C PHE A 377 -27.17 7.61 -5.16
N HIS A 378 -26.31 8.54 -5.59
CA HIS A 378 -26.72 9.90 -5.95
C HIS A 378 -27.65 9.95 -7.16
N ALA A 379 -27.47 9.05 -8.13
CA ALA A 379 -28.36 8.90 -9.28
C ALA A 379 -29.72 8.26 -8.93
N GLY A 380 -29.93 7.84 -7.68
CA GLY A 380 -31.18 7.25 -7.20
C GLY A 380 -31.34 5.75 -7.44
N ASP A 381 -30.32 5.10 -8.04
CA ASP A 381 -30.28 3.66 -8.34
C ASP A 381 -29.64 2.89 -7.18
N VAL A 382 -30.47 2.61 -6.18
CA VAL A 382 -30.04 1.96 -4.93
C VAL A 382 -29.58 0.52 -5.18
N ASP A 383 -30.16 -0.18 -6.16
CA ASP A 383 -29.77 -1.56 -6.47
C ASP A 383 -28.36 -1.61 -7.08
N ALA A 384 -28.05 -0.72 -8.02
CA ALA A 384 -26.69 -0.60 -8.55
C ALA A 384 -25.70 -0.16 -7.46
N ALA A 385 -26.08 0.77 -6.58
CA ALA A 385 -25.25 1.19 -5.45
C ALA A 385 -24.88 0.00 -4.54
N ILE A 386 -25.87 -0.82 -4.15
CA ILE A 386 -25.65 -2.04 -3.35
C ILE A 386 -24.73 -3.03 -4.07
N ARG A 387 -24.93 -3.24 -5.38
CA ARG A 387 -24.07 -4.13 -6.18
C ARG A 387 -22.61 -3.67 -6.12
N TYR A 388 -22.34 -2.40 -6.41
CA TYR A 388 -20.99 -1.86 -6.40
C TYR A 388 -20.38 -1.80 -5.00
N GLY A 389 -21.18 -1.54 -3.96
CA GLY A 389 -20.72 -1.62 -2.59
C GLY A 389 -20.28 -3.03 -2.18
N ASN A 390 -21.02 -4.07 -2.60
CA ASN A 390 -20.61 -5.46 -2.40
C ASN A 390 -19.32 -5.83 -3.17
N LEU A 391 -19.19 -5.36 -4.41
CA LEU A 391 -17.96 -5.59 -5.20
C LEU A 391 -16.76 -4.88 -4.56
N SER A 392 -16.94 -3.64 -4.09
CA SER A 392 -15.91 -2.88 -3.36
C SER A 392 -15.50 -3.60 -2.08
N LEU A 393 -16.46 -4.06 -1.28
CA LEU A 393 -16.18 -4.78 -0.05
C LEU A 393 -15.41 -6.08 -0.33
N ARG A 394 -15.87 -6.89 -1.28
CA ARG A 394 -15.20 -8.14 -1.64
C ARG A 394 -13.77 -7.90 -2.13
N HIS A 395 -13.57 -6.88 -2.98
CA HIS A 395 -12.24 -6.52 -3.48
C HIS A 395 -11.33 -6.12 -2.32
N SER A 396 -11.80 -5.27 -1.42
CA SER A 396 -11.02 -4.79 -0.28
C SER A 396 -10.83 -5.82 0.84
N GLU A 397 -11.67 -6.86 0.93
CA GLU A 397 -11.42 -7.99 1.83
C GLU A 397 -10.32 -8.92 1.29
N ILE A 398 -10.14 -8.98 -0.03
CA ILE A 398 -9.09 -9.78 -0.68
C ILE A 398 -7.77 -9.01 -0.74
N PHE A 399 -7.82 -7.74 -1.17
CA PHE A 399 -6.63 -6.92 -1.48
C PHE A 399 -6.45 -5.71 -0.54
N GLY A 400 -7.30 -5.55 0.47
CA GLY A 400 -7.21 -4.55 1.54
C GLY A 400 -7.21 -5.20 2.94
N ASP A 401 -7.19 -4.39 4.00
CA ASP A 401 -7.32 -4.90 5.36
C ASP A 401 -8.81 -5.15 5.68
N PRO A 402 -9.25 -6.40 5.89
CA PRO A 402 -10.66 -6.71 6.18
C PRO A 402 -11.16 -6.00 7.44
N ASP A 403 -10.27 -5.72 8.39
CA ASP A 403 -10.59 -5.03 9.66
C ASP A 403 -10.25 -3.54 9.60
N GLY A 404 -9.75 -3.06 8.46
CA GLY A 404 -9.31 -1.69 8.25
C GLY A 404 -10.45 -0.68 8.16
N VAL A 405 -10.08 0.61 8.25
CA VAL A 405 -11.01 1.75 8.21
C VAL A 405 -11.88 1.74 6.95
N PHE A 406 -11.29 1.40 5.80
CA PHE A 406 -11.99 1.35 4.53
C PHE A 406 -13.12 0.30 4.51
N CYS A 407 -12.80 -0.98 4.79
CA CYS A 407 -13.78 -2.07 4.80
C CYS A 407 -14.90 -1.80 5.80
N ASN A 408 -14.55 -1.31 6.99
CA ASN A 408 -15.54 -0.93 8.00
C ASN A 408 -16.42 0.26 7.57
N GLY A 409 -15.84 1.22 6.83
CA GLY A 409 -16.58 2.30 6.18
C GLY A 409 -17.61 1.77 5.18
N VAL A 410 -17.18 0.95 4.22
CA VAL A 410 -18.08 0.34 3.22
C VAL A 410 -19.17 -0.49 3.89
N ARG A 411 -18.86 -1.31 4.91
CA ARG A 411 -19.87 -2.07 5.67
C ARG A 411 -20.91 -1.17 6.33
N ARG A 412 -20.52 0.02 6.81
CA ARG A 412 -21.45 1.00 7.38
C ARG A 412 -22.34 1.58 6.29
N ASP A 413 -21.77 1.98 5.17
CA ASP A 413 -22.52 2.55 4.03
C ASP A 413 -23.53 1.54 3.47
N MET A 414 -23.15 0.27 3.38
CA MET A 414 -24.04 -0.83 2.95
C MET A 414 -25.26 -0.97 3.86
N LYS A 415 -25.10 -0.85 5.20
CA LYS A 415 -26.23 -0.87 6.13
C LYS A 415 -27.21 0.28 5.88
N ILE A 416 -26.70 1.45 5.50
CA ILE A 416 -27.53 2.61 5.15
C ILE A 416 -28.28 2.33 3.84
N LEU A 417 -27.61 1.81 2.82
CA LEU A 417 -28.24 1.46 1.54
C LEU A 417 -29.36 0.44 1.70
N ASP A 418 -29.16 -0.58 2.53
CA ASP A 418 -30.19 -1.58 2.85
C ASP A 418 -31.42 -0.97 3.52
N GLN A 419 -31.22 -0.02 4.44
CA GLN A 419 -32.32 0.69 5.08
C GLN A 419 -33.11 1.53 4.07
N VAL A 420 -32.41 2.27 3.20
CA VAL A 420 -33.04 3.07 2.13
C VAL A 420 -33.85 2.18 1.19
N LYS A 421 -33.31 1.01 0.81
CA LYS A 421 -34.01 0.03 -0.04
C LYS A 421 -35.29 -0.48 0.62
N ARG A 422 -35.25 -0.82 1.91
CA ARG A 422 -36.45 -1.26 2.67
C ARG A 422 -37.50 -0.16 2.78
N GLN A 423 -37.09 1.09 3.03
CA GLN A 423 -38.00 2.23 3.10
C GLN A 423 -38.72 2.47 1.76
N LYS A 424 -38.00 2.36 0.63
CA LYS A 424 -38.60 2.42 -0.71
C LYS A 424 -39.58 1.27 -0.98
N ALA A 425 -39.29 0.07 -0.47
CA ALA A 425 -40.14 -1.11 -0.66
C ALA A 425 -41.39 -1.12 0.23
N GLY A 426 -41.32 -0.54 1.43
CA GLY A 426 -42.43 -0.50 2.39
C GLY A 426 -43.32 0.75 2.32
N GLY A 427 -43.01 1.70 1.45
CA GLY A 427 -43.77 2.94 1.24
C GLY A 427 -44.63 2.97 -0.02
N GLY A 428 -44.91 1.80 -0.62
CA GLY A 428 -45.72 1.63 -1.84
C GLY A 428 -47.16 1.23 -1.55
#